data_AF-A0A2X2VYA4-F1
#
_entry.id   AF-A0A2X2VYA4-F1
#
_cell.length_a   1.000
_cell.length_b   1.000
_cell.length_c   1.000
_cell.angle_alpha   90.00
_cell.angle_beta   90.00
_cell.angle_gamma   90.00
#
_symmetry.space_group_name_H-M   'P 1'
#
loop_
_entity.id
_entity.type
_entity.pdbx_description
1 polymer ?
#
loop_
_entity_poly.entity_id
_entity_poly.type
_entity_poly.pdbx_seq_one_letter_code
_entity_poly.pdbx_strand_id
1 'polypeptide(L)'
;MAMYNSVYNNNQGSFNNPRQKLWAVLIADSNSANYWRPVIVTNDYQEAQQEAKYQINYNRWYVHNMLDKVLLVEVVPMDFVITPNV
;
A
#
# COMPACT_ATOMS: atom_id res chain seq x y z
N MET A 1 8.10 -18.95 17.34
CA MET A 1 7.64 -18.67 15.96
C MET A 1 6.14 -18.80 15.95
N ALA A 2 5.40 -17.74 15.61
CA ALA A 2 3.95 -17.79 15.52
C ALA A 2 3.57 -18.44 14.19
N MET A 3 2.89 -19.60 14.22
CA MET A 3 2.32 -20.23 13.03
C MET A 3 1.06 -19.46 12.61
N TYR A 4 1.04 -19.01 11.36
CA TYR A 4 -0.14 -18.44 10.73
C TYR A 4 -1.10 -19.57 10.35
N ASN A 5 -2.26 -19.64 11.01
CA ASN A 5 -3.36 -20.49 10.60
C ASN A 5 -4.38 -19.63 9.84
N SER A 6 -4.48 -19.82 8.53
CA SER A 6 -5.58 -19.24 7.75
C SER A 6 -6.90 -19.85 8.24
N VAL A 7 -7.88 -19.01 8.57
CA VAL A 7 -9.26 -19.45 8.85
C VAL A 7 -9.84 -20.04 7.57
N TYR A 8 -9.76 -21.35 7.43
CA TYR A 8 -10.27 -22.09 6.27
C TYR A 8 -11.77 -22.34 6.46
N ASN A 9 -12.60 -21.84 5.54
CA ASN A 9 -14.03 -22.10 5.50
C ASN A 9 -14.34 -22.86 4.20
N ASN A 10 -15.08 -23.97 4.30
CA ASN A 10 -15.35 -24.88 3.17
C ASN A 10 -16.11 -24.22 2.00
N ASN A 11 -16.68 -23.02 2.20
CA ASN A 11 -17.31 -22.21 1.16
C ASN A 11 -16.42 -21.05 0.65
N GLN A 12 -15.10 -21.06 0.93
CA GLN A 12 -14.17 -20.09 0.37
C GLN A 12 -13.88 -20.42 -1.09
N GLY A 13 -14.61 -19.78 -2.02
CA GLY A 13 -14.15 -19.67 -3.41
C GLY A 13 -12.75 -19.05 -3.47
N SER A 14 -12.05 -19.19 -4.60
CA SER A 14 -10.66 -18.69 -4.80
C SER A 14 -10.41 -17.22 -4.42
N PHE A 15 -11.47 -16.45 -4.22
CA PHE A 15 -11.50 -15.04 -3.82
C PHE A 15 -11.52 -14.80 -2.29
N ASN A 16 -11.66 -15.86 -1.49
CA ASN A 16 -11.75 -15.78 -0.02
C ASN A 16 -10.49 -16.31 0.70
N ASN A 17 -9.37 -16.54 0.00
CA ASN A 17 -8.09 -16.64 0.71
C ASN A 17 -7.92 -15.39 1.59
N PRO A 18 -7.39 -15.49 2.83
CA PRO A 18 -7.12 -14.31 3.62
C PRO A 18 -6.25 -13.39 2.78
N ARG A 19 -6.86 -12.29 2.32
CA ARG A 19 -6.20 -11.38 1.39
C ARG A 19 -5.00 -10.83 2.11
N GLN A 20 -3.81 -11.08 1.57
CA GLN A 20 -2.60 -10.57 2.18
C GLN A 20 -2.74 -9.05 2.26
N LYS A 21 -2.70 -8.54 3.48
CA LYS A 21 -2.79 -7.10 3.73
C LYS A 21 -1.60 -6.43 3.06
N LEU A 22 -1.87 -5.52 2.14
CA LEU A 22 -0.83 -4.78 1.43
C LEU A 22 -0.73 -3.36 1.97
N TRP A 23 0.47 -2.82 1.91
CA TRP A 23 0.81 -1.47 2.31
C TRP A 23 1.55 -0.81 1.16
N ALA A 24 1.29 0.47 0.92
CA ALA A 24 2.01 1.25 -0.07
C ALA A 24 2.51 2.56 0.53
N VAL A 25 3.69 2.98 0.08
CA VAL A 25 4.18 4.34 0.32
C VAL A 25 4.07 5.11 -0.99
N LEU A 26 3.37 6.24 -0.93
CA LEU A 26 3.20 7.16 -2.05
C LEU A 26 3.96 8.44 -1.71
N ILE A 27 4.63 9.00 -2.71
CA ILE A 27 5.23 10.33 -2.61
C ILE A 27 4.65 11.25 -3.67
N ALA A 28 4.40 12.50 -3.28
CA ALA A 28 3.97 13.52 -4.22
C ALA A 28 5.16 13.96 -5.09
N ASP A 29 4.88 14.30 -6.34
CA ASP A 29 5.87 14.93 -7.21
C ASP A 29 6.32 16.29 -6.62
N SER A 30 7.60 16.64 -6.80
CA SER A 30 8.11 17.94 -6.39
C SER A 30 7.48 19.08 -7.18
N ASN A 31 7.14 18.84 -8.44
CA ASN A 31 6.64 19.85 -9.37
C ASN A 31 5.10 19.90 -9.46
N SER A 32 4.40 19.00 -8.78
CA SER A 32 2.94 18.98 -8.76
C SER A 32 2.40 18.23 -7.54
N ALA A 33 1.60 18.92 -6.72
CA ALA A 33 0.87 18.32 -5.61
C ALA A 33 -0.25 17.35 -6.06
N ASN A 34 -0.53 17.29 -7.37
CA ASN A 34 -1.62 16.50 -7.93
C ASN A 34 -1.19 15.09 -8.40
N TYR A 35 0.13 14.79 -8.37
CA TYR A 35 0.64 13.50 -8.81
C TYR A 35 1.31 12.76 -7.66
N TRP A 36 0.77 11.59 -7.36
CA TRP A 36 1.28 10.66 -6.36
C TRP A 36 1.87 9.45 -7.06
N ARG A 37 3.12 9.12 -6.74
CA ARG A 37 3.80 7.93 -7.28
C ARG A 37 4.03 6.89 -6.19
N PRO A 38 3.76 5.60 -6.44
CA PRO A 38 4.12 4.54 -5.52
C PRO A 38 5.64 4.36 -5.51
N VAL A 39 6.21 4.25 -4.31
CA VAL A 39 7.63 3.95 -4.08
C VAL A 39 7.80 2.47 -3.78
N ILE A 40 6.94 1.94 -2.90
CA ILE A 40 6.91 0.53 -2.54
C ILE A 40 5.46 0.08 -2.39
N VAL A 41 5.21 -1.19 -2.74
CA VAL A 41 4.01 -1.94 -2.36
C VAL A 41 4.50 -3.25 -1.75
N THR A 42 4.12 -3.53 -0.51
CA THR A 42 4.63 -4.68 0.25
C THR A 42 3.53 -5.28 1.14
N ASN A 43 3.68 -6.55 1.51
CA ASN A 43 2.84 -7.19 2.52
C ASN A 43 3.41 -7.05 3.95
N ASP A 44 4.57 -6.41 4.11
CA ASP A 44 5.18 -6.13 5.41
C ASP A 44 4.99 -4.65 5.81
N TYR A 45 4.25 -4.42 6.90
CA TYR A 45 4.07 -3.08 7.46
C TYR A 45 5.38 -2.44 7.93
N GLN A 46 6.30 -3.22 8.49
CA GLN A 46 7.56 -2.68 9.02
C GLN A 46 8.42 -2.13 7.88
N GLU A 47 8.46 -2.84 6.76
CA GLU A 47 9.16 -2.40 5.55
C GLU A 47 8.54 -1.10 5.00
N ALA A 48 7.21 -1.05 4.86
CA ALA A 48 6.52 0.16 4.41
C ALA A 48 6.72 1.36 5.38
N GLN A 49 6.74 1.10 6.69
CA GLN A 49 7.01 2.13 7.69
C GLN A 49 8.45 2.64 7.63
N GLN A 50 9.43 1.75 7.42
CA GLN A 50 10.84 2.14 7.28
C GLN A 50 11.04 2.99 6.02
N GLU A 51 10.40 2.61 4.91
CA GLU A 51 10.46 3.38 3.66
C GLU A 51 9.84 4.77 3.84
N ALA A 52 8.66 4.88 4.47
CA ALA A 52 8.05 6.17 4.76
C ALA A 52 8.97 7.07 5.61
N LYS A 53 9.61 6.51 6.64
CA LYS A 53 10.60 7.23 7.46
C LYS A 53 11.82 7.65 6.65
N TYR A 54 12.29 6.81 5.72
CA TYR A 54 13.40 7.15 4.84
C TYR A 54 13.04 8.34 3.93
N GLN A 55 11.86 8.31 3.31
CA GLN A 55 11.36 9.37 2.45
C GLN A 55 11.23 10.71 3.20
N ILE A 56 10.71 10.68 4.43
CA ILE A 56 10.57 11.87 5.29
C ILE A 56 11.93 12.47 5.68
N ASN A 57 12.88 11.63 6.10
CA ASN A 57 14.12 12.10 6.73
C ASN A 57 15.27 12.34 5.74
N TYR A 58 15.30 11.63 4.61
CA TYR A 58 16.49 11.57 3.76
C TYR A 58 16.25 11.84 2.28
N ASN A 59 15.03 11.73 1.74
CA ASN A 59 14.81 11.98 0.32
C ASN A 59 14.77 13.49 0.03
N ARG A 60 15.97 14.04 -0.15
CA ARG A 60 16.17 15.48 -0.27
C ARG A 60 15.68 16.08 -1.60
N TRP A 61 15.45 15.26 -2.62
CA TRP A 61 15.28 15.72 -4.00
C TRP A 61 13.82 15.99 -4.38
N TYR A 62 12.86 15.40 -3.65
CA TYR A 62 11.43 15.53 -3.97
C TYR A 62 10.55 16.03 -2.81
N VAL A 63 11.01 15.89 -1.56
CA VAL A 63 10.18 16.04 -0.35
C VAL A 63 10.79 17.01 0.68
N HIS A 64 11.72 17.89 0.25
CA HIS A 64 12.39 18.82 1.16
C HIS A 64 11.38 19.60 2.03
N ASN A 65 11.41 19.34 3.34
CA ASN A 65 10.64 20.02 4.39
C ASN A 65 9.11 19.90 4.31
N MET A 66 8.57 18.88 3.63
CA MET A 66 7.13 18.75 3.39
C MET A 66 6.62 17.36 3.81
N LEU A 67 6.28 17.22 5.11
CA LEU A 67 5.69 15.99 5.67
C LEU A 67 4.38 15.58 4.99
N ASP A 68 3.68 16.56 4.40
CA ASP A 68 2.45 16.42 3.64
C ASP A 68 2.63 15.72 2.28
N LYS A 69 3.87 15.42 1.87
CA LYS A 69 4.17 14.75 0.59
C LYS A 69 4.47 13.27 0.68
N VAL A 70 4.33 12.65 1.86
CA VAL A 70 4.50 11.19 2.03
C VAL A 70 3.22 10.60 2.61
N LEU A 71 2.67 9.58 1.94
CA LEU A 71 1.51 8.83 2.43
C LEU A 71 1.89 7.37 2.60
N LEU A 72 1.57 6.81 3.78
CA LEU A 72 1.56 5.38 4.03
C LEU A 72 0.09 4.94 4.02
N VAL A 73 -0.28 4.08 3.07
CA VAL A 73 -1.67 3.64 2.89
C VAL A 73 -1.79 2.14 2.99
N GLU A 74 -2.91 1.69 3.55
CA GLU A 74 -3.37 0.31 3.42
C GLU A 74 -4.01 0.12 2.05
N VAL A 75 -3.54 -0.88 1.30
CA VAL A 75 -4.09 -1.21 -0.02
C VAL A 75 -5.04 -2.38 0.13
N VAL A 76 -6.32 -2.10 -0.08
CA VAL A 76 -7.38 -3.10 -0.05
C VAL A 76 -7.90 -3.30 -1.47
N PRO A 77 -7.87 -4.53 -2.02
CA PRO A 77 -8.47 -4.80 -3.31
C PRO A 77 -9.98 -4.60 -3.25
N MET A 78 -10.53 -3.83 -4.18
CA MET A 78 -11.97 -3.62 -4.30
C MET A 78 -12.54 -4.68 -5.26
N ASP A 79 -13.54 -5.43 -4.81
CA ASP A 79 -14.21 -6.44 -5.62
C ASP A 79 -15.26 -5.80 -6.52
N PHE A 80 -14.82 -5.14 -7.58
CA PHE A 80 -15.74 -4.70 -8.62
C PHE A 80 -15.80 -5.76 -9.72
N VAL A 81 -16.93 -6.45 -9.80
CA VAL A 81 -17.29 -7.19 -11.01
C VAL A 81 -17.69 -6.15 -12.05
N ILE A 82 -16.77 -5.79 -12.94
CA ILE A 82 -17.11 -5.01 -14.14
C ILE A 82 -17.91 -5.95 -15.05
N THR A 83 -19.23 -5.95 -14.87
CA THR A 83 -20.12 -6.60 -15.82
C THR A 83 -20.30 -5.64 -16.99
N PRO A 84 -19.90 -6.01 -18.22
CA PRO A 84 -20.21 -5.20 -19.38
C PRO A 84 -21.74 -5.10 -19.50
N ASN A 85 -22.27 -3.87 -19.58
CA ASN A 85 -23.64 -3.67 -19.99
C ASN A 85 -23.73 -4.07 -21.47
N VAL A 86 -24.37 -5.20 -21.72
CA VAL A 86 -24.84 -5.62 -23.06
C VAL A 86 -26.08 -4.85 -23.46
#